data_AF-A0A844X1U5-F1
#
_entry.id   AF-A0A844X1U5-F1
#
_cell.length_a   1.000
_cell.length_b   1.000
_cell.length_c   1.000
_cell.angle_alpha   90.00
_cell.angle_beta   90.00
_cell.angle_gamma   90.00
#
_symmetry.space_group_name_H-M   'P 1'
#
loop_
_entity.id
_entity.type
_entity.pdbx_description
1 polymer ?
#
loop_
_entity_poly.entity_id
_entity_poly.type
_entity_poly.pdbx_seq_one_letter_code
_entity_poly.pdbx_strand_id
1 'polypeptide(L)'
;MQRITRIAFDSNDPDTIPQLEQYHSLLLLLKPHLTERTFSILATPKLIDNQQYVGWYTDLEGQPLLLDNIINQLQKDEITQTLQTRLNDIETAINLMPLSNEEQNLVSMWLPKIKSSSNLIYVINDEPVIVNTFQEGVQPAPAPIVAPIPFWHWWHFLLLALFLVGLLGLLWYLFCPLAKPKIVPAEPVSKPVISAPVEEKQPDPVPEPATKPQQPEPPVVSEPIVKSEPALTPAPVPKVKNPPNCITKEEIKKNSNPSKMVMIFDNSLSMTVTLNEPPHEVEKYFQYMSYGYGRNMSEQDRINYEKRMTRLPTRLSSSKNVATSSIDKIQQNIDISLVTLTSCPTADVSPFYNYTNRGTLKRKIKRLTPTAAGGGGTPLYSGLQKASQMLDGIKRDDYILIISDGEDNCSRNNICTLANYIASQKPRLKINIVDIAGEHKIDCIANATGGKVYIAQSPKDMIKQMNKAVSSLKINRPTCQ
;
A
#
# COMPACT_ATOMS: atom_id res chain seq x y z
N MET A 1 -8.95 4.05 3.45
CA MET A 1 -8.62 3.35 4.72
C MET A 1 -8.76 4.27 5.92
N GLN A 2 -9.93 4.28 6.55
CA GLN A 2 -10.17 4.87 7.87
C GLN A 2 -9.82 3.86 8.98
N ARG A 3 -9.45 4.32 10.19
CA ARG A 3 -9.31 3.46 11.38
C ARG A 3 -10.66 3.31 12.10
N ILE A 4 -11.06 2.06 12.34
CA ILE A 4 -12.28 1.66 13.05
C ILE A 4 -12.06 1.74 14.56
N THR A 5 -11.05 1.02 15.05
CA THR A 5 -10.75 0.84 16.47
C THR A 5 -9.27 0.51 16.68
N ARG A 6 -8.82 0.41 17.94
CA ARG A 6 -7.55 -0.23 18.30
C ARG A 6 -7.77 -1.21 19.45
N ILE A 7 -7.12 -2.36 19.38
CA ILE A 7 -7.12 -3.40 20.43
C ILE A 7 -5.69 -3.50 20.98
N ALA A 8 -5.55 -3.67 22.29
CA ALA A 8 -4.25 -3.91 22.91
C ALA A 8 -3.68 -5.25 22.42
N PHE A 9 -2.39 -5.28 22.10
CA PHE A 9 -1.73 -6.42 21.48
C PHE A 9 -0.52 -6.80 22.33
N ASP A 10 -0.51 -8.03 22.87
CA ASP A 10 0.64 -8.50 23.63
C ASP A 10 1.72 -9.01 22.69
N SER A 11 2.74 -8.18 22.47
CA SER A 11 3.92 -8.50 21.67
C SER A 11 4.91 -9.44 22.36
N ASN A 12 4.60 -9.92 23.57
CA ASN A 12 5.40 -10.92 24.30
C ASN A 12 4.83 -12.34 24.14
N ASP A 13 3.59 -12.47 23.67
CA ASP A 13 2.99 -13.74 23.27
C ASP A 13 3.60 -14.18 21.91
N PRO A 14 4.22 -15.37 21.83
CA PRO A 14 4.86 -15.83 20.59
C PRO A 14 3.88 -16.12 19.45
N ASP A 15 2.59 -16.36 19.73
CA ASP A 15 1.61 -16.80 18.74
C ASP A 15 0.80 -15.63 18.13
N THR A 16 0.86 -14.41 18.70
CA THR A 16 0.05 -13.27 18.23
C THR A 16 0.56 -12.66 16.92
N ILE A 17 1.88 -12.54 16.73
CA ILE A 17 2.46 -12.02 15.49
C ILE A 17 2.25 -12.99 14.30
N PRO A 18 2.51 -14.31 14.43
CA PRO A 18 2.16 -15.28 13.39
C PRO A 18 0.68 -15.27 13.01
N GLN A 19 -0.24 -15.09 13.97
CA GLN A 19 -1.68 -14.98 13.67
C GLN A 19 -2.01 -13.71 12.87
N LEU A 20 -1.36 -12.59 13.17
CA LEU A 20 -1.50 -11.34 12.42
C LEU A 20 -1.04 -11.50 10.96
N GLU A 21 0.11 -12.15 10.75
CA GLU A 21 0.68 -12.41 9.43
C GLU A 21 -0.15 -13.42 8.61
N GLN A 22 -0.65 -14.48 9.24
CA GLN A 22 -1.58 -15.43 8.62
C GLN A 22 -2.88 -14.75 8.18
N TYR A 23 -3.49 -13.93 9.05
CA TYR A 23 -4.71 -13.20 8.70
C TYR A 23 -4.45 -12.18 7.58
N HIS A 24 -3.30 -11.50 7.57
CA HIS A 24 -2.92 -10.63 6.46
C HIS A 24 -2.76 -11.41 5.14
N SER A 25 -2.12 -12.59 5.20
CA SER A 25 -1.97 -13.49 4.04
C SER A 25 -3.31 -13.97 3.50
N LEU A 26 -4.27 -14.25 4.38
CA LEU A 26 -5.65 -14.57 4.02
C LEU A 26 -6.37 -13.40 3.32
N LEU A 27 -6.20 -12.16 3.81
CA LEU A 27 -6.76 -10.99 3.13
C LEU A 27 -6.16 -10.81 1.73
N LEU A 28 -4.86 -11.02 1.56
CA LEU A 28 -4.19 -10.96 0.25
C LEU A 28 -4.64 -12.08 -0.70
N LEU A 29 -4.88 -13.28 -0.18
CA LEU A 29 -5.43 -14.42 -0.94
C LEU A 29 -6.87 -14.17 -1.40
N LEU A 30 -7.72 -13.63 -0.51
CA LEU A 30 -9.14 -13.42 -0.80
C LEU A 30 -9.40 -12.19 -1.69
N LYS A 31 -8.63 -11.09 -1.55
CA LYS A 31 -8.94 -9.82 -2.23
C LYS A 31 -9.09 -9.93 -3.76
N PRO A 32 -8.26 -10.66 -4.52
CA PRO A 32 -8.39 -10.77 -5.98
C PRO A 32 -9.65 -11.52 -6.46
N HIS A 33 -10.31 -12.26 -5.57
CA HIS A 33 -11.41 -13.18 -5.91
C HIS A 33 -12.76 -12.79 -5.28
N LEU A 34 -12.82 -11.69 -4.53
CA LEU A 34 -14.04 -11.15 -3.94
C LEU A 34 -14.42 -9.81 -4.59
N THR A 35 -15.71 -9.46 -4.57
CA THR A 35 -16.14 -8.10 -4.92
C THR A 35 -15.68 -7.13 -3.83
N GLU A 36 -15.40 -5.85 -4.14
CA GLU A 36 -15.02 -4.86 -3.12
C GLU A 36 -16.07 -4.74 -2.00
N ARG A 37 -17.38 -4.91 -2.30
CA ARG A 37 -18.47 -4.92 -1.30
C ARG A 37 -18.57 -6.22 -0.49
N THR A 38 -17.95 -7.29 -0.96
CA THR A 38 -17.78 -8.54 -0.20
C THR A 38 -16.51 -8.49 0.65
N PHE A 39 -15.43 -7.92 0.12
CA PHE A 39 -14.16 -7.74 0.82
C PHE A 39 -14.23 -6.67 1.92
N SER A 40 -15.05 -5.63 1.76
CA SER A 40 -15.18 -4.51 2.71
C SER A 40 -15.62 -4.92 4.12
N ILE A 41 -16.21 -6.11 4.30
CA ILE A 41 -16.54 -6.64 5.62
C ILE A 41 -15.30 -7.06 6.42
N LEU A 42 -14.15 -7.24 5.78
CA LEU A 42 -12.93 -7.74 6.41
C LEU A 42 -12.02 -6.56 6.76
N ALA A 43 -11.97 -6.19 8.04
CA ALA A 43 -11.06 -5.13 8.48
C ALA A 43 -9.59 -5.54 8.28
N THR A 44 -8.76 -4.62 7.78
CA THR A 44 -7.31 -4.79 7.68
C THR A 44 -6.63 -4.37 8.98
N PRO A 45 -5.91 -5.27 9.68
CA PRO A 45 -5.16 -4.92 10.87
C PRO A 45 -3.80 -4.29 10.51
N LYS A 46 -3.31 -3.38 11.36
CA LYS A 46 -1.95 -2.82 11.29
C LYS A 46 -1.42 -2.60 12.71
N LEU A 47 -0.17 -2.97 12.96
CA LEU A 47 0.49 -2.64 14.23
C LEU A 47 0.70 -1.12 14.32
N ILE A 48 0.34 -0.55 15.46
CA ILE A 48 0.51 0.87 15.79
C ILE A 48 1.19 1.00 17.16
N ASP A 49 1.47 2.23 17.59
CA ASP A 49 1.88 2.56 18.96
C ASP A 49 3.01 1.63 19.50
N ASN A 50 4.12 1.55 18.75
CA ASN A 50 5.28 0.69 19.02
C ASN A 50 4.96 -0.82 19.15
N GLN A 51 4.05 -1.34 18.32
CA GLN A 51 3.58 -2.74 18.31
C GLN A 51 2.78 -3.16 19.55
N GLN A 52 2.41 -2.23 20.45
CA GLN A 52 1.59 -2.52 21.64
C GLN A 52 0.09 -2.59 21.35
N TYR A 53 -0.34 -2.24 20.13
CA TYR A 53 -1.74 -2.23 19.71
C TYR A 53 -1.87 -2.63 18.23
N VAL A 54 -2.96 -3.33 17.91
CA VAL A 54 -3.43 -3.49 16.53
C VAL A 54 -4.52 -2.45 16.27
N GLY A 55 -4.27 -1.53 15.34
CA GLY A 55 -5.29 -0.68 14.75
C GLY A 55 -6.00 -1.42 13.63
N TRP A 56 -7.34 -1.39 13.61
CA TRP A 56 -8.16 -2.02 12.57
C TRP A 56 -8.67 -0.96 11.59
N TYR A 57 -8.58 -1.25 10.29
CA TYR A 57 -8.86 -0.31 9.22
C TYR A 57 -9.83 -0.87 8.18
N THR A 58 -10.61 -0.01 7.52
CA THR A 58 -11.46 -0.35 6.37
C THR A 58 -11.46 0.79 5.35
N ASP A 59 -11.79 0.50 4.10
CA ASP A 59 -11.92 1.50 3.04
C ASP A 59 -13.30 2.17 2.97
N LEU A 60 -14.25 1.75 3.82
CA LEU A 60 -15.48 2.50 4.07
C LEU A 60 -15.19 3.80 4.85
N GLU A 61 -15.84 4.89 4.46
CA GLU A 61 -15.76 6.20 5.12
C GLU A 61 -17.05 6.50 5.89
N GLY A 62 -16.96 6.80 7.19
CA GLY A 62 -18.12 7.09 8.04
C GLY A 62 -17.84 6.83 9.52
N GLN A 63 -18.76 7.18 10.42
CA GLN A 63 -18.54 6.96 11.86
C GLN A 63 -18.74 5.48 12.23
N PRO A 64 -17.74 4.77 12.79
CA PRO A 64 -17.90 3.38 13.19
C PRO A 64 -18.73 3.26 14.48
N LEU A 65 -19.77 2.45 14.43
CA LEU A 65 -20.64 2.11 15.55
C LEU A 65 -20.61 0.58 15.77
N LEU A 66 -20.63 0.09 17.01
CA LEU A 66 -20.77 -1.36 17.26
C LEU A 66 -22.20 -1.80 16.92
N LEU A 67 -22.37 -2.95 16.27
CA LEU A 67 -23.67 -3.52 15.88
C LEU A 67 -24.62 -3.66 17.09
N ASP A 68 -24.10 -4.00 18.26
CA ASP A 68 -24.89 -4.13 19.51
C ASP A 68 -25.34 -2.80 20.11
N ASN A 69 -24.78 -1.68 19.69
CA ASN A 69 -25.22 -0.34 20.12
C ASN A 69 -26.37 0.19 19.24
N ILE A 70 -26.81 -0.54 18.21
CA ILE A 70 -27.93 -0.14 17.35
C ILE A 70 -29.26 -0.51 18.03
N ILE A 71 -30.03 0.53 18.38
CA ILE A 71 -31.32 0.41 19.09
C ILE A 71 -32.42 -0.13 18.15
N ASN A 72 -32.41 0.27 16.87
CA ASN A 72 -33.42 -0.14 15.88
C ASN A 72 -33.21 -1.60 15.48
N GLN A 73 -34.12 -2.48 15.88
CA GLN A 73 -34.01 -3.91 15.62
C GLN A 73 -34.12 -4.26 14.14
N LEU A 74 -35.00 -3.58 13.37
CA LEU A 74 -35.14 -3.83 11.93
C LEU A 74 -33.84 -3.53 11.17
N GLN A 75 -33.20 -2.40 11.50
CA GLN A 75 -31.89 -2.03 10.96
C GLN A 75 -30.81 -3.03 11.39
N LYS A 76 -30.82 -3.48 12.65
CA LYS A 76 -29.87 -4.50 13.14
C LYS A 76 -30.04 -5.83 12.41
N ASP A 77 -31.28 -6.24 12.12
CA ASP A 77 -31.59 -7.45 11.36
C ASP A 77 -31.17 -7.34 9.89
N GLU A 78 -31.43 -6.21 9.22
CA GLU A 78 -30.99 -5.94 7.83
C GLU A 78 -29.46 -5.95 7.69
N ILE A 79 -28.73 -5.33 8.62
CA ILE A 79 -27.27 -5.36 8.66
C ILE A 79 -26.76 -6.78 8.94
N THR A 80 -27.42 -7.53 9.81
CA THR A 80 -27.06 -8.93 10.12
C THR A 80 -27.30 -9.86 8.92
N GLN A 81 -28.41 -9.69 8.19
CA GLN A 81 -28.66 -10.40 6.93
C GLN A 81 -27.64 -10.04 5.86
N THR A 82 -27.24 -8.77 5.77
CA THR A 82 -26.17 -8.31 4.87
C THR A 82 -24.84 -8.98 5.22
N LEU A 83 -24.47 -9.05 6.50
CA LEU A 83 -23.27 -9.73 6.98
C LEU A 83 -23.28 -11.23 6.62
N GLN A 84 -24.38 -11.94 6.89
CA GLN A 84 -24.52 -13.36 6.55
C GLN A 84 -24.44 -13.58 5.03
N THR A 85 -25.02 -12.68 4.23
CA THR A 85 -24.90 -12.72 2.76
C THR A 85 -23.44 -12.61 2.33
N ARG A 86 -22.67 -11.66 2.89
CA ARG A 86 -21.24 -11.52 2.56
C ARG A 86 -20.36 -12.67 3.05
N LEU A 87 -20.68 -13.27 4.20
CA LEU A 87 -19.99 -14.49 4.66
C LEU A 87 -20.26 -15.69 3.73
N ASN A 88 -21.46 -15.78 3.16
CA ASN A 88 -21.81 -16.80 2.17
C ASN A 88 -21.19 -16.51 0.79
N ASP A 89 -21.10 -15.24 0.36
CA ASP A 89 -20.35 -14.84 -0.83
C ASP A 89 -18.88 -15.29 -0.72
N ILE A 90 -18.25 -15.06 0.44
CA ILE A 90 -16.85 -15.44 0.72
C ILE A 90 -16.65 -16.95 0.62
N GLU A 91 -17.50 -17.73 1.27
CA GLU A 91 -17.43 -19.20 1.23
C GLU A 91 -17.72 -19.77 -0.16
N THR A 92 -18.65 -19.17 -0.90
CA THR A 92 -18.94 -19.54 -2.29
C THR A 92 -17.74 -19.25 -3.20
N ALA A 93 -17.09 -18.09 -3.03
CA ALA A 93 -15.89 -17.76 -3.77
C ALA A 93 -14.74 -18.72 -3.43
N ILE A 94 -14.50 -19.02 -2.15
CA ILE A 94 -13.48 -19.99 -1.68
C ILE A 94 -13.67 -21.35 -2.35
N ASN A 95 -14.89 -21.86 -2.42
CA ASN A 95 -15.19 -23.15 -3.05
C ASN A 95 -15.02 -23.17 -4.58
N LEU A 96 -14.84 -22.00 -5.21
CA LEU A 96 -14.56 -21.83 -6.64
C LEU A 96 -13.10 -21.42 -6.93
N MET A 97 -12.29 -21.15 -5.90
CA MET A 97 -10.87 -20.81 -6.07
C MET A 97 -10.00 -22.07 -6.26
N PRO A 98 -9.03 -22.07 -7.21
CA PRO A 98 -8.04 -23.13 -7.33
C PRO A 98 -6.94 -22.94 -6.26
N LEU A 99 -7.23 -23.36 -5.03
CA LEU A 99 -6.31 -23.26 -3.88
C LEU A 99 -5.25 -24.37 -3.90
N SER A 100 -4.02 -24.05 -3.52
CA SER A 100 -3.01 -25.04 -3.12
C SER A 100 -3.29 -25.61 -1.73
N ASN A 101 -2.63 -26.72 -1.37
CA ASN A 101 -2.77 -27.35 -0.05
C ASN A 101 -2.44 -26.38 1.10
N GLU A 102 -1.49 -25.46 0.92
CA GLU A 102 -1.09 -24.49 1.94
C GLU A 102 -2.15 -23.40 2.12
N GLU A 103 -2.71 -22.89 1.02
CA GLU A 103 -3.82 -21.92 1.03
C GLU A 103 -5.11 -22.53 1.56
N GLN A 104 -5.41 -23.80 1.23
CA GLN A 104 -6.57 -24.53 1.75
C GLN A 104 -6.46 -24.77 3.26
N ASN A 105 -5.26 -25.04 3.79
CA ASN A 105 -5.01 -25.10 5.23
C ASN A 105 -5.18 -23.73 5.91
N LEU A 106 -4.70 -22.64 5.29
CA LEU A 106 -4.88 -21.28 5.80
C LEU A 106 -6.36 -20.90 5.86
N VAL A 107 -7.11 -21.14 4.78
CA VAL A 107 -8.53 -20.81 4.68
C VAL A 107 -9.36 -21.65 5.66
N SER A 108 -9.12 -22.96 5.77
CA SER A 108 -9.85 -23.81 6.72
C SER A 108 -9.57 -23.49 8.19
N MET A 109 -8.37 -22.99 8.51
CA MET A 109 -8.05 -22.49 9.86
C MET A 109 -8.79 -21.17 10.20
N TRP A 110 -8.95 -20.27 9.23
CA TRP A 110 -9.46 -18.92 9.48
C TRP A 110 -10.94 -18.68 9.15
N LEU A 111 -11.56 -19.43 8.24
CA LEU A 111 -12.97 -19.28 7.92
C LEU A 111 -13.89 -19.48 9.15
N PRO A 112 -13.64 -20.47 10.05
CA PRO A 112 -14.36 -20.57 11.32
C PRO A 112 -14.08 -19.39 12.27
N LYS A 113 -12.82 -18.90 12.32
CA LYS A 113 -12.44 -17.74 13.14
C LYS A 113 -13.15 -16.45 12.67
N ILE A 114 -13.35 -16.26 11.36
CA ILE A 114 -14.09 -15.12 10.80
C ILE A 114 -15.60 -15.25 11.06
N LYS A 115 -16.17 -16.44 10.92
CA LYS A 115 -17.60 -16.72 11.19
C LYS A 115 -17.96 -16.74 12.68
N SER A 116 -16.99 -16.63 13.60
CA SER A 116 -17.24 -16.64 15.04
C SER A 116 -18.05 -15.44 15.53
N SER A 117 -19.01 -15.68 16.41
CA SER A 117 -19.75 -14.65 17.16
C SER A 117 -18.92 -13.95 18.24
N SER A 118 -17.66 -14.37 18.47
CA SER A 118 -16.71 -13.68 19.36
C SER A 118 -16.02 -12.46 18.72
N ASN A 119 -16.25 -12.20 17.43
CA ASN A 119 -15.69 -11.05 16.72
C ASN A 119 -16.50 -9.77 16.98
N LEU A 120 -15.83 -8.62 16.99
CA LEU A 120 -16.50 -7.33 17.12
C LEU A 120 -17.01 -6.89 15.75
N ILE A 121 -18.33 -6.78 15.59
CA ILE A 121 -18.93 -6.26 14.36
C ILE A 121 -19.17 -4.76 14.52
N TYR A 122 -18.48 -3.98 13.70
CA TYR A 122 -18.73 -2.55 13.52
C TYR A 122 -19.62 -2.32 12.30
N VAL A 123 -20.32 -1.18 12.28
CA VAL A 123 -21.20 -0.73 11.20
C VAL A 123 -20.74 0.65 10.77
N ILE A 124 -20.59 0.84 9.46
CA ILE A 124 -20.20 2.12 8.84
C ILE A 124 -21.12 2.31 7.63
N ASN A 125 -22.01 3.31 7.70
CA ASN A 125 -23.04 3.60 6.69
C ASN A 125 -23.86 2.33 6.33
N ASP A 126 -24.36 1.64 7.35
CA ASP A 126 -25.15 0.39 7.27
C ASP A 126 -24.43 -0.83 6.64
N GLU A 127 -23.16 -0.71 6.22
CA GLU A 127 -22.33 -1.86 5.86
C GLU A 127 -21.61 -2.44 7.10
N PRO A 128 -21.66 -3.76 7.33
CA PRO A 128 -21.02 -4.42 8.46
C PRO A 128 -19.53 -4.71 8.20
N VAL A 129 -18.70 -4.55 9.23
CA VAL A 129 -17.26 -4.82 9.20
C VAL A 129 -16.83 -5.63 10.43
N ILE A 130 -16.25 -6.79 10.18
CA ILE A 130 -15.71 -7.73 11.17
C ILE A 130 -14.33 -7.24 11.61
N VAL A 131 -14.18 -7.00 12.91
CA VAL A 131 -12.90 -6.85 13.59
C VAL A 131 -12.63 -8.14 14.37
N ASN A 132 -11.60 -8.88 13.95
CA ASN A 132 -11.19 -10.09 14.66
C ASN A 132 -10.49 -9.71 15.97
N THR A 133 -10.80 -10.41 17.06
CA THR A 133 -10.21 -10.12 18.38
C THR A 133 -8.93 -10.91 18.66
N PHE A 134 -8.56 -11.86 17.79
CA PHE A 134 -7.50 -12.88 17.93
C PHE A 134 -7.57 -13.77 19.18
N GLN A 135 -8.46 -13.46 20.13
CA GLN A 135 -8.86 -14.37 21.18
C GLN A 135 -9.48 -15.62 20.56
N GLU A 136 -9.00 -16.79 20.97
CA GLU A 136 -9.79 -18.01 20.78
C GLU A 136 -11.14 -17.78 21.45
N GLY A 137 -12.21 -17.82 20.65
CA GLY A 137 -13.56 -17.69 21.17
C GLY A 137 -13.78 -18.81 22.17
N VAL A 138 -13.88 -18.48 23.46
CA VAL A 138 -14.34 -19.40 24.48
C VAL A 138 -15.72 -19.86 24.04
N GLN A 139 -15.78 -21.06 23.45
CA GLN A 139 -17.05 -21.73 23.19
C GLN A 139 -17.83 -21.70 24.50
N PRO A 140 -19.11 -21.29 24.51
CA PRO A 140 -19.90 -21.29 25.73
C PRO A 140 -19.81 -22.71 26.31
N ALA A 141 -19.17 -22.82 27.48
CA ALA A 141 -18.46 -24.04 27.86
C ALA A 141 -19.38 -25.26 27.69
N PRO A 142 -18.94 -26.30 26.95
CA PRO A 142 -19.83 -27.35 26.44
C PRO A 142 -20.67 -27.88 27.59
N ALA A 143 -21.98 -27.63 27.51
CA ALA A 143 -22.89 -27.64 28.66
C ALA A 143 -22.65 -28.89 29.50
N PRO A 144 -22.33 -28.72 30.81
CA PRO A 144 -21.42 -29.59 31.54
C PRO A 144 -21.79 -31.04 31.33
N ILE A 145 -20.89 -31.77 30.65
CA ILE A 145 -21.19 -33.06 30.01
C ILE A 145 -21.96 -33.94 30.99
N VAL A 146 -23.26 -34.07 30.76
CA VAL A 146 -24.10 -35.02 31.50
C VAL A 146 -23.60 -36.38 31.06
N ALA A 147 -22.73 -36.96 31.89
CA ALA A 147 -22.12 -38.26 31.63
C ALA A 147 -23.25 -39.22 31.24
N PRO A 148 -23.16 -39.89 30.08
CA PRO A 148 -24.31 -40.58 29.50
C PRO A 148 -24.83 -41.61 30.49
N ILE A 149 -25.99 -41.32 31.08
CA ILE A 149 -26.62 -42.17 32.10
C ILE A 149 -26.71 -43.56 31.50
N PRO A 150 -26.09 -44.59 32.12
CA PRO A 150 -25.80 -45.84 31.44
C PRO A 150 -27.09 -46.44 30.87
N PHE A 151 -27.18 -46.43 29.53
CA PHE A 151 -28.38 -46.72 28.74
C PHE A 151 -29.03 -48.07 29.09
N TRP A 152 -28.22 -48.96 29.67
CA TRP A 152 -28.59 -50.26 30.20
C TRP A 152 -29.67 -50.23 31.32
N HIS A 153 -29.76 -49.18 32.13
CA HIS A 153 -30.81 -49.08 33.15
C HIS A 153 -32.19 -48.70 32.58
N TRP A 154 -32.26 -47.95 31.47
CA TRP A 154 -33.55 -47.51 30.93
C TRP A 154 -34.35 -48.63 30.27
N TRP A 155 -33.69 -49.66 29.74
CA TRP A 155 -34.38 -50.87 29.24
C TRP A 155 -35.17 -51.57 30.36
N HIS A 156 -34.64 -51.63 31.59
CA HIS A 156 -35.36 -52.25 32.71
C HIS A 156 -36.62 -51.46 33.08
N PHE A 157 -36.58 -50.12 33.07
CA PHE A 157 -37.78 -49.30 33.25
C PHE A 157 -38.76 -49.43 32.09
N LEU A 158 -38.29 -49.57 30.85
CA LEU A 158 -39.15 -49.79 29.68
C LEU A 158 -39.83 -51.17 29.71
N LEU A 159 -39.13 -52.23 30.12
CA LEU A 159 -39.74 -53.54 30.36
C LEU A 159 -40.73 -53.51 31.53
N LEU A 160 -40.39 -52.83 32.64
CA LEU A 160 -41.29 -52.69 33.78
C LEU A 160 -42.56 -51.92 33.39
N ALA A 161 -42.43 -50.86 32.58
CA ALA A 161 -43.55 -50.11 32.04
C ALA A 161 -44.39 -50.96 31.07
N LEU A 162 -43.78 -51.73 30.17
CA LEU A 162 -44.51 -52.67 29.30
C LEU A 162 -45.25 -53.75 30.10
N PHE A 163 -44.64 -54.26 31.18
CA PHE A 163 -45.28 -55.23 32.07
C PHE A 163 -46.43 -54.61 32.87
N LEU A 164 -46.29 -53.38 33.36
CA LEU A 164 -47.36 -52.61 34.01
C LEU A 164 -48.50 -52.27 33.05
N VAL A 165 -48.20 -51.88 31.80
CA VAL A 165 -49.20 -51.65 30.76
C VAL A 165 -49.88 -52.95 30.35
N GLY A 166 -49.17 -54.08 30.33
CA GLY A 166 -49.74 -55.41 30.14
C GLY A 166 -50.70 -55.80 31.27
N LEU A 167 -50.31 -55.61 32.53
CA LEU A 167 -51.17 -55.82 33.70
C LEU A 167 -52.38 -54.90 33.72
N LEU A 168 -52.20 -53.61 33.43
CA LEU A 168 -53.29 -52.63 33.32
C LEU A 168 -54.23 -52.99 32.17
N GLY A 169 -53.72 -53.42 31.01
CA GLY A 169 -54.52 -53.89 29.89
C GLY A 169 -55.31 -55.15 30.21
N LEU A 170 -54.70 -56.11 30.92
CA LEU A 170 -55.36 -57.32 31.40
C LEU A 170 -56.48 -56.99 32.41
N LEU A 171 -56.21 -56.09 33.35
CA LEU A 171 -57.20 -55.62 34.33
C LEU A 171 -58.33 -54.85 33.63
N TRP A 172 -58.04 -53.97 32.67
CA TRP A 172 -59.03 -53.21 31.91
C TRP A 172 -59.93 -54.14 31.08
N TYR A 173 -59.34 -55.15 30.44
CA TYR A 173 -60.05 -56.21 29.70
C TYR A 173 -60.97 -57.04 30.61
N LEU A 174 -60.58 -57.27 31.87
CA LEU A 174 -61.38 -57.99 32.87
C LEU A 174 -62.49 -57.14 33.52
N PHE A 175 -62.37 -55.81 33.58
CA PHE A 175 -63.21 -54.97 34.44
C PHE A 175 -64.08 -53.87 33.81
N CYS A 176 -64.06 -53.63 32.49
CA CYS A 176 -64.95 -52.61 31.89
C CYS A 176 -65.62 -53.03 30.57
N PRO A 177 -66.96 -52.86 30.41
CA PRO A 177 -67.72 -53.32 29.24
C PRO A 177 -67.67 -52.36 28.05
N LEU A 178 -68.08 -52.87 26.88
CA LEU A 178 -68.14 -52.13 25.62
C LEU A 178 -69.13 -50.95 25.67
N ALA A 179 -68.65 -49.75 25.32
CA ALA A 179 -69.47 -48.63 24.85
C ALA A 179 -69.00 -48.21 23.44
N LYS A 180 -69.94 -47.96 22.52
CA LYS A 180 -69.65 -47.68 21.11
C LYS A 180 -69.47 -46.17 20.83
N PRO A 181 -68.66 -45.78 19.82
CA PRO A 181 -68.27 -44.38 19.60
C PRO A 181 -69.37 -43.53 18.94
N LYS A 182 -69.18 -42.20 18.96
CA LYS A 182 -69.98 -41.23 18.20
C LYS A 182 -69.06 -40.35 17.36
N ILE A 183 -69.42 -40.15 16.10
CA ILE A 183 -68.66 -39.47 15.03
C ILE A 183 -69.29 -38.07 14.78
N VAL A 184 -68.69 -37.26 13.87
CA VAL A 184 -69.27 -36.13 13.06
C VAL A 184 -68.70 -34.74 13.41
N PRO A 185 -68.23 -33.91 12.44
CA PRO A 185 -67.59 -34.20 11.15
C PRO A 185 -66.36 -33.25 10.89
N ALA A 186 -66.01 -32.94 9.63
CA ALA A 186 -65.04 -31.92 9.22
C ALA A 186 -65.57 -31.09 8.02
N GLU A 187 -65.08 -29.86 7.83
CA GLU A 187 -65.40 -28.97 6.69
C GLU A 187 -64.18 -28.10 6.25
N PRO A 188 -64.15 -27.50 5.04
CA PRO A 188 -62.98 -27.69 4.16
C PRO A 188 -62.33 -26.44 3.50
N VAL A 189 -61.35 -26.77 2.65
CA VAL A 189 -60.45 -25.97 1.78
C VAL A 189 -61.13 -24.98 0.82
N SER A 190 -60.45 -23.86 0.52
CA SER A 190 -60.62 -23.07 -0.72
C SER A 190 -59.27 -22.88 -1.45
N LYS A 191 -59.31 -22.58 -2.76
CA LYS A 191 -58.15 -22.55 -3.69
C LYS A 191 -57.94 -21.16 -4.32
N PRO A 192 -56.72 -20.83 -4.81
CA PRO A 192 -56.46 -19.59 -5.57
C PRO A 192 -56.95 -19.65 -7.03
N VAL A 193 -56.99 -18.50 -7.68
CA VAL A 193 -57.40 -18.30 -9.10
C VAL A 193 -56.30 -17.52 -9.84
N ILE A 194 -56.17 -17.77 -11.16
CA ILE A 194 -55.17 -17.20 -12.07
C ILE A 194 -55.87 -16.34 -13.13
N SER A 195 -55.30 -15.17 -13.49
CA SER A 195 -55.63 -14.49 -14.75
C SER A 195 -54.55 -13.49 -15.21
N ALA A 196 -54.18 -13.61 -16.48
CA ALA A 196 -53.54 -12.63 -17.38
C ALA A 196 -54.15 -12.87 -18.79
N PRO A 197 -53.71 -12.27 -19.91
CA PRO A 197 -52.90 -11.06 -20.15
C PRO A 197 -53.63 -10.05 -21.09
N VAL A 198 -52.97 -8.95 -21.50
CA VAL A 198 -53.23 -8.21 -22.78
C VAL A 198 -51.91 -7.61 -23.31
N GLU A 199 -51.78 -7.44 -24.63
CA GLU A 199 -50.61 -6.97 -25.40
C GLU A 199 -51.07 -6.07 -26.57
N GLU A 200 -50.44 -4.89 -26.84
CA GLU A 200 -50.59 -4.19 -28.14
C GLU A 200 -49.46 -3.17 -28.51
N LYS A 201 -48.68 -3.52 -29.54
CA LYS A 201 -48.10 -2.77 -30.71
C LYS A 201 -47.45 -1.35 -30.66
N GLN A 202 -46.44 -1.20 -31.54
CA GLN A 202 -45.80 0.00 -32.15
C GLN A 202 -46.60 0.53 -33.40
N PRO A 203 -46.20 1.58 -34.18
CA PRO A 203 -44.90 2.32 -34.33
C PRO A 203 -45.08 3.88 -34.24
N ASP A 204 -44.36 4.86 -34.85
CA ASP A 204 -43.22 4.97 -35.82
C ASP A 204 -42.51 6.38 -35.72
N PRO A 205 -41.27 6.62 -36.23
CA PRO A 205 -40.53 7.90 -36.04
C PRO A 205 -39.99 8.62 -37.31
N VAL A 206 -40.12 9.96 -37.40
CA VAL A 206 -39.62 10.86 -38.50
C VAL A 206 -39.53 12.34 -37.99
N PRO A 207 -38.76 13.31 -38.57
CA PRO A 207 -37.29 13.40 -38.76
C PRO A 207 -36.62 14.78 -38.37
N GLU A 208 -35.27 14.85 -38.38
CA GLU A 208 -34.35 15.97 -38.80
C GLU A 208 -34.52 17.45 -38.30
N PRO A 209 -33.59 18.44 -38.57
CA PRO A 209 -32.42 18.45 -39.49
C PRO A 209 -31.05 19.05 -39.02
N ALA A 210 -29.97 18.61 -39.70
CA ALA A 210 -28.73 19.34 -40.13
C ALA A 210 -27.85 20.14 -39.10
N THR A 211 -26.59 20.57 -39.35
CA THR A 211 -25.68 20.66 -40.53
C THR A 211 -24.21 20.50 -40.03
N LYS A 212 -23.34 19.59 -40.53
CA LYS A 212 -22.38 19.66 -41.69
C LYS A 212 -21.35 20.83 -41.66
N PRO A 213 -20.12 20.75 -42.26
CA PRO A 213 -19.55 19.70 -43.15
C PRO A 213 -18.05 19.28 -42.94
N GLN A 214 -17.52 18.46 -43.88
CA GLN A 214 -16.15 17.91 -44.08
C GLN A 214 -15.12 18.97 -44.60
N GLN A 215 -13.77 18.90 -44.48
CA GLN A 215 -12.73 17.93 -44.97
C GLN A 215 -12.68 17.82 -46.53
N PRO A 216 -11.52 17.77 -47.28
CA PRO A 216 -10.13 17.34 -46.93
C PRO A 216 -8.92 18.21 -47.45
N GLU A 217 -7.70 17.69 -47.22
CA GLU A 217 -6.37 17.93 -47.86
C GLU A 217 -6.27 17.57 -49.38
N PRO A 218 -5.11 17.72 -50.10
CA PRO A 218 -3.85 18.51 -49.88
C PRO A 218 -3.53 19.44 -51.12
N PRO A 219 -2.54 19.27 -52.06
CA PRO A 219 -1.06 19.08 -52.00
C PRO A 219 -0.18 19.99 -52.94
N VAL A 220 1.16 19.77 -52.91
CA VAL A 220 2.24 20.06 -53.94
C VAL A 220 2.82 21.50 -54.14
N VAL A 221 4.07 21.66 -53.65
CA VAL A 221 5.32 22.23 -54.27
C VAL A 221 5.28 23.18 -55.49
N SER A 222 5.93 24.36 -55.38
CA SER A 222 7.04 24.83 -56.26
C SER A 222 7.65 26.18 -55.82
N GLU A 223 8.87 26.51 -56.31
CA GLU A 223 9.65 27.74 -56.00
C GLU A 223 9.18 29.00 -56.77
N PRO A 224 9.73 30.20 -56.47
CA PRO A 224 10.82 30.66 -57.35
C PRO A 224 12.04 31.33 -56.65
N ILE A 225 13.12 31.41 -57.42
CA ILE A 225 14.44 31.99 -57.08
C ILE A 225 14.43 33.53 -57.26
N VAL A 226 15.36 34.27 -56.62
CA VAL A 226 16.21 35.38 -57.20
C VAL A 226 16.78 36.34 -56.12
N LYS A 227 18.07 36.13 -55.79
CA LYS A 227 19.17 37.12 -55.83
C LYS A 227 19.04 38.46 -55.07
N SER A 228 19.86 38.64 -54.02
CA SER A 228 21.08 39.48 -54.09
C SER A 228 21.84 39.57 -52.76
N GLU A 229 23.17 39.53 -52.84
CA GLU A 229 24.11 39.93 -51.78
C GLU A 229 24.92 41.12 -52.32
N PRO A 230 25.11 42.19 -51.52
CA PRO A 230 26.47 42.73 -51.41
C PRO A 230 26.85 43.29 -50.03
N ALA A 231 28.17 43.41 -49.84
CA ALA A 231 28.87 44.25 -48.86
C ALA A 231 28.81 43.85 -47.37
N LEU A 232 29.87 43.18 -46.91
CA LEU A 232 30.20 43.08 -45.48
C LEU A 232 30.43 44.47 -44.88
N THR A 233 29.63 44.83 -43.88
CA THR A 233 30.10 45.67 -42.78
C THR A 233 30.53 44.77 -41.62
N PRO A 234 31.57 45.11 -40.84
CA PRO A 234 31.99 44.30 -39.70
C PRO A 234 30.89 44.33 -38.63
N ALA A 235 30.15 43.22 -38.50
CA ALA A 235 29.06 43.12 -37.54
C ALA A 235 29.58 43.39 -36.12
N PRO A 236 28.91 44.26 -35.32
CA PRO A 236 29.31 44.50 -33.95
C PRO A 236 29.27 43.19 -33.17
N VAL A 237 30.33 42.92 -32.39
CA VAL A 237 30.48 41.69 -31.59
C VAL A 237 29.15 41.36 -30.90
N PRO A 238 28.55 40.18 -31.15
CA PRO A 238 27.18 39.91 -30.75
C PRO A 238 27.06 40.03 -29.24
N LYS A 239 26.34 41.07 -28.78
CA LYS A 239 26.02 41.28 -27.37
C LYS A 239 25.34 40.01 -26.86
N VAL A 240 26.06 39.23 -26.06
CA VAL A 240 25.57 37.94 -25.56
C VAL A 240 24.26 38.20 -24.83
N LYS A 241 23.16 37.64 -25.35
CA LYS A 241 21.86 37.68 -24.68
C LYS A 241 21.91 36.76 -23.48
N ASN A 242 22.47 37.29 -22.39
CA ASN A 242 22.61 36.61 -21.12
C ASN A 242 21.22 36.11 -20.64
N PRO A 243 21.10 34.86 -20.16
CA PRO A 243 19.81 34.31 -19.75
C PRO A 243 19.12 35.19 -18.70
N PRO A 244 17.78 35.38 -18.76
CA PRO A 244 17.06 36.32 -17.88
C PRO A 244 17.07 35.95 -16.38
N ASN A 245 17.68 34.82 -16.01
CA ASN A 245 17.90 34.38 -14.64
C ASN A 245 19.39 34.03 -14.38
N CYS A 246 20.34 34.57 -15.16
CA CYS A 246 21.76 34.36 -14.92
C CYS A 246 22.22 35.05 -13.61
N ILE A 247 23.33 34.58 -13.03
CA ILE A 247 23.98 35.17 -11.86
C ILE A 247 25.28 35.87 -12.29
N THR A 248 25.49 37.13 -11.90
CA THR A 248 26.69 37.86 -12.35
C THR A 248 27.95 37.38 -11.60
N LYS A 249 29.13 37.59 -12.21
CA LYS A 249 30.41 37.25 -11.59
C LYS A 249 30.65 38.11 -10.33
N GLU A 250 30.03 39.27 -10.29
CA GLU A 250 30.05 40.27 -9.22
C GLU A 250 29.09 39.86 -8.08
N GLU A 251 27.90 39.35 -8.41
CA GLU A 251 26.95 38.76 -7.45
C GLU A 251 27.57 37.52 -6.76
N ILE A 252 28.28 36.67 -7.53
CA ILE A 252 29.09 35.56 -6.99
C ILE A 252 30.19 36.07 -6.05
N LYS A 253 31.03 37.02 -6.49
CA LYS A 253 32.16 37.53 -5.69
C LYS A 253 31.73 38.30 -4.43
N LYS A 254 30.58 38.98 -4.47
CA LYS A 254 30.04 39.76 -3.35
C LYS A 254 29.38 38.87 -2.30
N ASN A 255 28.98 37.64 -2.64
CA ASN A 255 28.43 36.70 -1.69
C ASN A 255 29.55 36.06 -0.83
N SER A 256 29.81 36.65 0.34
CA SER A 256 30.82 36.18 1.30
C SER A 256 30.46 34.88 2.03
N ASN A 257 29.24 34.37 1.85
CA ASN A 257 28.77 33.13 2.50
C ASN A 257 27.82 32.34 1.56
N PRO A 258 28.34 31.81 0.43
CA PRO A 258 27.51 31.17 -0.58
C PRO A 258 26.91 29.85 -0.09
N SER A 259 25.67 29.59 -0.50
CA SER A 259 24.90 28.38 -0.16
C SER A 259 25.70 27.09 -0.37
N LYS A 260 25.48 26.12 0.50
CA LYS A 260 26.07 24.77 0.39
C LYS A 260 24.99 23.72 0.23
N MET A 261 25.38 22.62 -0.40
CA MET A 261 24.49 21.51 -0.71
C MET A 261 25.07 20.18 -0.24
N VAL A 262 24.25 19.32 0.37
CA VAL A 262 24.57 17.91 0.60
C VAL A 262 23.64 17.05 -0.26
N MET A 263 24.21 16.18 -1.09
CA MET A 263 23.46 15.11 -1.74
C MET A 263 23.52 13.87 -0.83
N ILE A 264 22.37 13.43 -0.32
CA ILE A 264 22.24 12.11 0.32
C ILE A 264 21.86 11.13 -0.79
N PHE A 265 22.73 10.17 -1.05
CA PHE A 265 22.62 9.25 -2.18
C PHE A 265 22.55 7.80 -1.68
N ASP A 266 21.51 7.10 -2.09
CA ASP A 266 21.28 5.70 -1.75
C ASP A 266 22.16 4.76 -2.60
N ASN A 267 22.85 3.88 -1.91
CA ASN A 267 23.77 2.86 -2.41
C ASN A 267 23.55 1.54 -1.64
N SER A 268 22.34 1.34 -1.09
CA SER A 268 21.89 0.09 -0.50
C SER A 268 21.62 -0.97 -1.57
N LEU A 269 21.27 -2.19 -1.14
CA LEU A 269 21.07 -3.32 -2.06
C LEU A 269 19.81 -3.16 -2.93
N SER A 270 18.74 -2.50 -2.45
CA SER A 270 17.51 -2.24 -3.24
C SER A 270 17.82 -1.52 -4.56
N MET A 271 18.79 -0.60 -4.52
CA MET A 271 19.22 0.17 -5.68
C MET A 271 19.87 -0.68 -6.79
N THR A 272 20.24 -1.95 -6.57
CA THR A 272 20.79 -2.83 -7.62
C THR A 272 19.74 -3.27 -8.64
N VAL A 273 18.45 -3.29 -8.29
CA VAL A 273 17.39 -3.79 -9.18
C VAL A 273 17.06 -2.81 -10.31
N THR A 274 16.39 -3.31 -11.33
CA THR A 274 15.89 -2.56 -12.48
C THR A 274 14.89 -1.46 -12.07
N LEU A 275 14.90 -0.33 -12.77
CA LEU A 275 13.90 0.73 -12.61
C LEU A 275 12.58 0.41 -13.35
N ASN A 276 12.51 -0.70 -14.07
CA ASN A 276 11.37 -1.09 -14.90
C ASN A 276 10.44 -2.14 -14.24
N GLU A 277 10.51 -2.30 -12.91
CA GLU A 277 9.67 -3.24 -12.15
C GLU A 277 9.04 -2.51 -10.95
N PRO A 278 7.77 -2.83 -10.60
CA PRO A 278 7.06 -2.17 -9.52
C PRO A 278 7.63 -2.55 -8.15
N PRO A 279 7.37 -1.75 -7.09
CA PRO A 279 7.91 -2.00 -5.75
C PRO A 279 7.65 -3.41 -5.20
N HIS A 280 6.46 -3.99 -5.45
CA HIS A 280 6.12 -5.33 -4.94
C HIS A 280 6.93 -6.47 -5.59
N GLU A 281 7.25 -6.40 -6.89
CA GLU A 281 8.13 -7.41 -7.52
C GLU A 281 9.58 -7.25 -7.05
N VAL A 282 9.99 -6.03 -6.71
CA VAL A 282 11.30 -5.77 -6.09
C VAL A 282 11.36 -6.31 -4.66
N GLU A 283 10.34 -6.06 -3.84
CA GLU A 283 10.25 -6.60 -2.48
C GLU A 283 10.31 -8.13 -2.49
N LYS A 284 9.51 -8.78 -3.34
CA LYS A 284 9.49 -10.22 -3.55
C LYS A 284 10.85 -10.78 -4.01
N TYR A 285 11.59 -10.06 -4.83
CA TYR A 285 12.96 -10.43 -5.21
C TYR A 285 13.91 -10.40 -4.01
N PHE A 286 13.81 -9.39 -3.12
CA PHE A 286 14.59 -9.38 -1.87
C PHE A 286 14.16 -10.49 -0.91
N GLN A 287 12.86 -10.78 -0.80
CA GLN A 287 12.37 -11.94 -0.02
C GLN A 287 12.98 -13.27 -0.54
N TYR A 288 13.02 -13.51 -1.86
CA TYR A 288 13.67 -14.71 -2.42
C TYR A 288 15.20 -14.73 -2.22
N MET A 289 15.87 -13.57 -2.14
CA MET A 289 17.30 -13.53 -1.78
C MET A 289 17.55 -13.76 -0.28
N SER A 290 16.63 -13.35 0.60
CA SER A 290 16.75 -13.52 2.06
C SER A 290 16.35 -14.92 2.55
N TYR A 291 15.23 -15.46 2.03
CA TYR A 291 14.64 -16.72 2.49
C TYR A 291 14.82 -17.89 1.50
N GLY A 292 15.37 -17.60 0.32
CA GLY A 292 15.52 -18.57 -0.76
C GLY A 292 14.32 -18.59 -1.72
N TYR A 293 14.54 -19.25 -2.86
CA TYR A 293 13.50 -19.48 -3.86
C TYR A 293 12.68 -20.72 -3.49
N GLY A 294 11.36 -20.67 -3.66
CA GLY A 294 10.48 -21.81 -3.40
C GLY A 294 10.82 -23.04 -4.26
N ARG A 295 10.63 -24.25 -3.69
CA ARG A 295 11.04 -25.53 -4.29
C ARG A 295 10.46 -25.81 -5.69
N ASN A 296 9.40 -25.11 -6.07
CA ASN A 296 8.66 -25.30 -7.33
C ASN A 296 9.26 -24.50 -8.51
N MET A 297 10.25 -23.64 -8.30
CA MET A 297 10.87 -22.83 -9.36
C MET A 297 12.11 -23.53 -9.93
N SER A 298 12.16 -23.73 -11.25
CA SER A 298 13.33 -24.37 -11.89
C SER A 298 14.57 -23.49 -11.84
N GLU A 299 15.76 -24.07 -12.00
CA GLU A 299 17.02 -23.31 -12.10
C GLU A 299 16.98 -22.31 -13.27
N GLN A 300 16.38 -22.68 -14.39
CA GLN A 300 16.25 -21.81 -15.56
C GLN A 300 15.32 -20.62 -15.28
N ASP A 301 14.23 -20.84 -14.52
CA ASP A 301 13.32 -19.77 -14.11
C ASP A 301 13.98 -18.82 -13.11
N ARG A 302 14.76 -19.35 -12.16
CA ARG A 302 15.57 -18.54 -11.23
C ARG A 302 16.57 -17.67 -11.99
N ILE A 303 17.29 -18.23 -12.97
CA ILE A 303 18.20 -17.49 -13.85
C ILE A 303 17.45 -16.42 -14.67
N ASN A 304 16.24 -16.71 -15.14
CA ASN A 304 15.43 -15.76 -15.90
C ASN A 304 14.87 -14.63 -15.01
N TYR A 305 14.48 -14.94 -13.78
CA TYR A 305 14.01 -13.97 -12.79
C TYR A 305 15.14 -13.06 -12.31
N GLU A 306 16.32 -13.61 -12.01
CA GLU A 306 17.55 -12.86 -11.70
C GLU A 306 17.89 -11.88 -12.84
N LYS A 307 17.91 -12.36 -14.10
CA LYS A 307 18.13 -11.51 -15.29
C LYS A 307 17.04 -10.45 -15.47
N ARG A 308 15.78 -10.77 -15.16
CA ARG A 308 14.67 -9.79 -15.18
C ARG A 308 14.92 -8.70 -14.15
N MET A 309 15.15 -9.06 -12.90
CA MET A 309 15.22 -8.10 -11.78
C MET A 309 16.51 -7.25 -11.80
N THR A 310 17.62 -7.76 -12.33
CA THR A 310 18.90 -7.02 -12.44
C THR A 310 19.07 -6.22 -13.74
N ARG A 311 18.13 -6.27 -14.68
CA ARG A 311 18.29 -5.65 -16.01
C ARG A 311 18.50 -4.13 -15.99
N LEU A 312 19.34 -3.63 -16.88
CA LEU A 312 19.52 -2.18 -17.06
C LEU A 312 18.25 -1.51 -17.66
N PRO A 313 18.02 -0.22 -17.36
CA PRO A 313 18.70 0.57 -16.34
C PRO A 313 18.22 0.22 -14.93
N THR A 314 19.16 0.03 -14.01
CA THR A 314 18.91 -0.15 -12.57
C THR A 314 18.60 1.17 -11.87
N ARG A 315 17.95 1.12 -10.71
CA ARG A 315 17.67 2.27 -9.83
C ARG A 315 18.97 3.04 -9.53
N LEU A 316 20.05 2.34 -9.20
CA LEU A 316 21.40 2.88 -9.00
C LEU A 316 21.98 3.51 -10.28
N SER A 317 22.00 2.79 -11.41
CA SER A 317 22.65 3.27 -12.64
C SER A 317 21.97 4.52 -13.19
N SER A 318 20.64 4.56 -13.10
CA SER A 318 19.83 5.74 -13.39
C SER A 318 20.23 6.90 -12.47
N SER A 319 20.17 6.67 -11.15
CA SER A 319 20.47 7.68 -10.11
C SER A 319 21.87 8.29 -10.26
N LYS A 320 22.89 7.48 -10.53
CA LYS A 320 24.26 7.94 -10.82
C LYS A 320 24.31 8.89 -12.01
N ASN A 321 23.68 8.52 -13.13
CA ASN A 321 23.71 9.31 -14.35
C ASN A 321 23.04 10.68 -14.14
N VAL A 322 21.91 10.71 -13.45
CA VAL A 322 21.13 11.93 -13.28
C VAL A 322 21.65 12.81 -12.15
N ALA A 323 22.14 12.25 -11.05
CA ALA A 323 22.88 13.01 -10.03
C ALA A 323 24.13 13.67 -10.64
N THR A 324 24.91 12.93 -11.44
CA THR A 324 26.10 13.50 -12.08
C THR A 324 25.80 14.52 -13.18
N SER A 325 24.67 14.42 -13.89
CA SER A 325 24.18 15.50 -14.77
C SER A 325 23.67 16.73 -14.01
N SER A 326 23.12 16.52 -12.80
CA SER A 326 22.58 17.61 -11.98
C SER A 326 23.67 18.44 -11.30
N ILE A 327 24.79 17.81 -10.93
CA ILE A 327 26.01 18.48 -10.43
C ILE A 327 26.57 19.52 -11.42
N ASP A 328 26.35 19.32 -12.73
CA ASP A 328 26.78 20.27 -13.77
C ASP A 328 25.87 21.50 -13.88
N LYS A 329 24.64 21.42 -13.37
CA LYS A 329 23.61 22.48 -13.48
C LYS A 329 23.54 23.39 -12.25
N ILE A 330 24.17 23.02 -11.15
CA ILE A 330 24.21 23.82 -9.92
C ILE A 330 25.17 25.00 -10.09
N GLN A 331 24.80 26.20 -9.60
CA GLN A 331 25.63 27.42 -9.62
C GLN A 331 27.07 27.15 -9.14
N GLN A 332 28.05 27.78 -9.78
CA GLN A 332 29.48 27.46 -9.58
C GLN A 332 30.00 27.74 -8.15
N ASN A 333 29.44 28.74 -7.47
CA ASN A 333 29.78 29.12 -6.10
C ASN A 333 29.19 28.20 -5.02
N ILE A 334 28.36 27.22 -5.37
CA ILE A 334 27.76 26.28 -4.41
C ILE A 334 28.65 25.05 -4.27
N ASP A 335 29.19 24.87 -3.07
CA ASP A 335 29.90 23.65 -2.68
C ASP A 335 28.92 22.48 -2.52
N ILE A 336 29.30 21.30 -3.02
CA ILE A 336 28.47 20.09 -2.95
C ILE A 336 29.22 19.00 -2.16
N SER A 337 28.66 18.50 -1.07
CA SER A 337 29.10 17.26 -0.41
C SER A 337 28.21 16.08 -0.82
N LEU A 338 28.74 14.86 -0.63
CA LEU A 338 28.04 13.59 -0.81
C LEU A 338 28.01 12.82 0.51
N VAL A 339 26.81 12.49 0.95
CA VAL A 339 26.55 11.50 1.99
C VAL A 339 26.05 10.23 1.29
N THR A 340 26.57 9.07 1.66
CA THR A 340 26.22 7.79 1.01
C THR A 340 25.58 6.82 2.00
N LEU A 341 24.44 6.26 1.63
CA LEU A 341 23.75 5.21 2.39
C LEU A 341 24.17 3.85 1.81
N THR A 342 25.07 3.12 2.48
CA THR A 342 25.59 1.83 1.97
C THR A 342 25.34 0.68 2.94
N SER A 343 25.59 0.90 4.22
CA SER A 343 25.43 -0.10 5.26
C SER A 343 25.11 0.51 6.62
N CYS A 344 24.39 -0.25 7.45
CA CYS A 344 24.12 0.10 8.84
C CYS A 344 25.41 0.10 9.69
N PRO A 345 25.47 0.87 10.81
CA PRO A 345 24.41 1.73 11.34
C PRO A 345 24.54 3.21 10.91
N THR A 346 25.57 3.61 10.15
CA THR A 346 25.79 5.05 9.85
C THR A 346 26.22 5.32 8.41
N ALA A 347 25.69 6.39 7.81
CA ALA A 347 26.01 6.82 6.46
C ALA A 347 27.45 7.37 6.34
N ASP A 348 28.10 7.14 5.20
CA ASP A 348 29.40 7.72 4.87
C ASP A 348 29.29 9.21 4.53
N VAL A 349 30.33 9.98 4.85
CA VAL A 349 30.38 11.44 4.58
C VAL A 349 31.59 11.77 3.69
N SER A 350 31.40 12.69 2.75
CA SER A 350 32.47 13.23 1.90
C SER A 350 32.76 14.70 2.27
N PRO A 351 33.98 15.21 2.02
CA PRO A 351 34.23 16.64 2.10
C PRO A 351 33.38 17.40 1.08
N PHE A 352 33.25 18.72 1.27
CA PHE A 352 32.64 19.60 0.29
C PHE A 352 33.53 19.72 -0.96
N TYR A 353 32.93 19.51 -2.13
CA TYR A 353 33.57 19.70 -3.44
C TYR A 353 33.10 21.03 -4.06
N ASN A 354 34.02 21.98 -4.15
CA ASN A 354 33.83 23.21 -4.93
C ASN A 354 33.80 22.92 -6.45
N TYR A 355 33.49 23.93 -7.27
CA TYR A 355 33.30 23.76 -8.72
C TYR A 355 34.41 22.98 -9.44
N THR A 356 35.68 23.33 -9.21
CA THR A 356 36.84 22.68 -9.84
C THR A 356 36.97 21.21 -9.43
N ASN A 357 36.55 20.85 -8.21
CA ASN A 357 36.59 19.48 -7.70
C ASN A 357 35.32 18.64 -7.99
N ARG A 358 34.28 19.20 -8.63
CA ARG A 358 33.07 18.43 -9.00
C ARG A 358 33.37 17.22 -9.90
N GLY A 359 34.45 17.25 -10.68
CA GLY A 359 34.92 16.08 -11.42
C GLY A 359 35.27 14.88 -10.51
N THR A 360 35.82 15.14 -9.32
CA THR A 360 36.10 14.11 -8.31
C THR A 360 34.82 13.59 -7.66
N LEU A 361 33.88 14.47 -7.31
CA LEU A 361 32.55 14.09 -6.84
C LEU A 361 31.82 13.17 -7.84
N LYS A 362 31.77 13.55 -9.12
CA LYS A 362 31.15 12.74 -10.18
C LYS A 362 31.83 11.38 -10.36
N ARG A 363 33.16 11.31 -10.21
CA ARG A 363 33.91 10.04 -10.18
C ARG A 363 33.67 9.21 -8.92
N LYS A 364 33.34 9.81 -7.77
CA LYS A 364 32.92 9.06 -6.57
C LYS A 364 31.54 8.45 -6.80
N ILE A 365 30.55 9.25 -7.19
CA ILE A 365 29.17 8.80 -7.48
C ILE A 365 29.14 7.66 -8.51
N LYS A 366 29.85 7.80 -9.65
CA LYS A 366 29.87 6.74 -10.68
C LYS A 366 30.43 5.40 -10.16
N ARG A 367 31.37 5.44 -9.22
CA ARG A 367 32.04 4.27 -8.62
C ARG A 367 31.36 3.73 -7.35
N LEU A 368 30.23 4.30 -6.91
CA LEU A 368 29.44 3.72 -5.82
C LEU A 368 28.95 2.32 -6.21
N THR A 369 29.14 1.34 -5.33
CA THR A 369 28.64 -0.02 -5.50
C THR A 369 28.00 -0.45 -4.18
N PRO A 370 26.75 -0.96 -4.19
CA PRO A 370 26.16 -1.56 -3.01
C PRO A 370 26.98 -2.76 -2.52
N THR A 371 26.92 -3.04 -1.22
CA THR A 371 27.55 -4.21 -0.62
C THR A 371 26.74 -4.72 0.56
N ALA A 372 26.70 -6.04 0.72
CA ALA A 372 26.17 -6.70 1.91
C ALA A 372 27.21 -6.75 3.05
N ALA A 373 28.48 -6.48 2.77
CA ALA A 373 29.55 -6.50 3.77
C ALA A 373 29.31 -5.41 4.83
N GLY A 374 29.33 -5.80 6.11
CA GLY A 374 28.98 -4.91 7.22
C GLY A 374 27.48 -4.77 7.47
N GLY A 375 26.64 -5.64 6.89
CA GLY A 375 25.20 -5.73 7.18
C GLY A 375 24.26 -5.12 6.13
N GLY A 376 24.80 -4.33 5.19
CA GLY A 376 23.99 -3.63 4.18
C GLY A 376 22.97 -2.65 4.80
N GLY A 377 21.98 -2.24 4.01
CA GLY A 377 20.90 -1.35 4.46
C GLY A 377 21.10 0.14 4.20
N THR A 378 20.13 0.92 4.66
CA THR A 378 19.88 2.31 4.26
C THR A 378 19.86 3.21 5.51
N PRO A 379 21.02 3.69 5.99
CA PRO A 379 21.12 4.51 7.21
C PRO A 379 20.69 5.98 7.00
N LEU A 380 19.49 6.19 6.44
CA LEU A 380 18.95 7.49 6.04
C LEU A 380 18.79 8.49 7.20
N TYR A 381 18.41 8.04 8.40
CA TYR A 381 18.35 8.84 9.63
C TYR A 381 19.73 9.38 9.99
N SER A 382 20.75 8.51 9.97
CA SER A 382 22.15 8.89 10.21
C SER A 382 22.66 9.82 9.11
N GLY A 383 22.31 9.55 7.85
CA GLY A 383 22.66 10.40 6.71
C GLY A 383 22.06 11.79 6.80
N LEU A 384 20.78 11.91 7.15
CA LEU A 384 20.06 13.17 7.37
C LEU A 384 20.66 13.95 8.55
N GLN A 385 20.93 13.27 9.67
CA GLN A 385 21.55 13.89 10.84
C GLN A 385 22.93 14.46 10.49
N LYS A 386 23.83 13.66 9.91
CA LYS A 386 25.17 14.09 9.49
C LYS A 386 25.09 15.23 8.44
N ALA A 387 24.23 15.11 7.44
CA ALA A 387 24.02 16.17 6.43
C ALA A 387 23.58 17.50 7.03
N SER A 388 22.64 17.49 8.00
CA SER A 388 22.18 18.71 8.68
C SER A 388 23.25 19.38 9.53
N GLN A 389 24.19 18.61 10.09
CA GLN A 389 25.31 19.11 10.89
C GLN A 389 26.40 19.79 10.02
N MET A 390 26.53 19.38 8.75
CA MET A 390 27.47 19.98 7.79
C MET A 390 27.01 21.32 7.21
N LEU A 391 25.75 21.68 7.40
CA LEU A 391 25.10 22.87 6.83
C LEU A 391 24.77 23.88 7.92
N ASP A 392 24.71 25.16 7.56
CA ASP A 392 24.29 26.23 8.47
C ASP A 392 22.76 26.22 8.62
N GLY A 393 22.03 26.58 7.55
CA GLY A 393 20.56 26.55 7.51
C GLY A 393 19.86 27.56 8.44
N ILE A 394 20.59 28.51 9.03
CA ILE A 394 20.09 29.48 10.02
C ILE A 394 20.27 30.90 9.50
N LYS A 395 21.51 31.24 9.12
CA LYS A 395 21.93 32.53 8.55
C LYS A 395 22.10 32.45 7.03
N ARG A 396 22.22 31.24 6.48
CA ARG A 396 22.38 30.93 5.06
C ARG A 396 21.29 29.97 4.57
N ASP A 397 20.80 30.19 3.36
CA ASP A 397 19.95 29.20 2.67
C ASP A 397 20.82 28.03 2.22
N ASP A 398 20.57 26.85 2.76
CA ASP A 398 21.34 25.62 2.52
C ASP A 398 20.40 24.49 2.11
N TYR A 399 20.96 23.47 1.45
CA TYR A 399 20.18 22.51 0.70
C TYR A 399 20.58 21.07 0.95
N ILE A 400 19.60 20.19 1.15
CA ILE A 400 19.78 18.74 1.04
C ILE A 400 18.96 18.23 -0.14
N LEU A 401 19.53 17.31 -0.90
CA LEU A 401 18.84 16.53 -1.92
C LEU A 401 18.98 15.05 -1.57
N ILE A 402 17.87 14.41 -1.22
CA ILE A 402 17.80 12.97 -0.95
C ILE A 402 17.45 12.26 -2.27
N ILE A 403 18.16 11.18 -2.58
CA ILE A 403 17.96 10.32 -3.74
C ILE A 403 17.95 8.88 -3.21
N SER A 404 16.76 8.29 -3.05
CA SER A 404 16.56 6.99 -2.39
C SER A 404 15.33 6.27 -2.95
N ASP A 405 15.25 4.97 -2.69
CA ASP A 405 14.19 4.07 -3.14
C ASP A 405 13.48 3.33 -2.00
N GLY A 406 13.63 3.78 -0.74
CA GLY A 406 13.03 3.16 0.44
C GLY A 406 13.15 3.96 1.75
N GLU A 407 12.94 3.27 2.87
CA GLU A 407 13.00 3.81 4.24
C GLU A 407 14.37 3.66 4.92
N ASP A 408 14.53 4.25 6.11
CA ASP A 408 15.61 3.84 7.01
C ASP A 408 15.29 2.45 7.60
N ASN A 409 16.23 1.51 7.47
CA ASN A 409 16.17 0.19 8.08
C ASN A 409 17.36 -0.11 9.03
N CYS A 410 18.08 0.93 9.44
CA CYS A 410 19.23 0.87 10.36
C CYS A 410 18.94 1.48 11.75
N SER A 411 17.84 2.21 11.90
CA SER A 411 17.50 3.03 13.06
C SER A 411 16.06 2.80 13.50
N ARG A 412 15.84 2.56 14.80
CA ARG A 412 14.49 2.57 15.41
C ARG A 412 13.95 3.99 15.68
N ASN A 413 14.75 5.03 15.43
CA ASN A 413 14.35 6.43 15.66
C ASN A 413 13.56 6.97 14.47
N ASN A 414 12.41 7.61 14.74
CA ASN A 414 11.55 8.17 13.71
C ASN A 414 12.22 9.34 12.95
N ILE A 415 12.37 9.20 11.64
CA ILE A 415 13.05 10.20 10.79
C ILE A 415 12.25 11.49 10.59
N CYS A 416 10.92 11.44 10.67
CA CYS A 416 10.08 12.63 10.62
C CYS A 416 10.26 13.50 11.88
N THR A 417 10.44 12.89 13.05
CA THR A 417 10.81 13.61 14.29
C THR A 417 12.16 14.31 14.15
N LEU A 418 13.16 13.64 13.57
CA LEU A 418 14.45 14.26 13.24
C LEU A 418 14.30 15.41 12.24
N ALA A 419 13.47 15.26 11.20
CA ALA A 419 13.24 16.32 10.22
C ALA A 419 12.53 17.55 10.82
N ASN A 420 11.53 17.35 11.68
CA ASN A 420 10.86 18.42 12.42
C ASN A 420 11.84 19.15 13.37
N TYR A 421 12.69 18.40 14.07
CA TYR A 421 13.76 18.98 14.88
C TYR A 421 14.72 19.82 14.02
N ILE A 422 15.22 19.27 12.90
CA ILE A 422 16.09 19.99 11.96
C ILE A 422 15.41 21.27 11.44
N ALA A 423 14.14 21.21 11.06
CA ALA A 423 13.38 22.39 10.61
C ALA A 423 13.30 23.48 11.69
N SER A 424 13.07 23.11 12.95
CA SER A 424 13.04 24.05 14.08
C SER A 424 14.40 24.74 14.33
N GLN A 425 15.50 23.98 14.18
CA GLN A 425 16.86 24.48 14.42
C GLN A 425 17.46 25.19 13.22
N LYS A 426 16.97 24.92 12.00
CA LYS A 426 17.55 25.35 10.72
C LYS A 426 16.44 25.76 9.72
N PRO A 427 15.69 26.85 9.97
CA PRO A 427 14.53 27.21 9.15
C PRO A 427 14.84 27.55 7.67
N ARG A 428 16.10 27.87 7.36
CA ARG A 428 16.59 28.15 5.99
C ARG A 428 17.21 26.92 5.31
N LEU A 429 17.27 25.77 5.97
CA LEU A 429 17.63 24.50 5.36
C LEU A 429 16.41 23.93 4.62
N LYS A 430 16.53 23.69 3.30
CA LYS A 430 15.46 23.08 2.49
C LYS A 430 15.88 21.71 1.98
N ILE A 431 15.00 20.72 2.14
CA ILE A 431 15.28 19.33 1.80
C ILE A 431 14.33 18.87 0.69
N ASN A 432 14.89 18.59 -0.49
CA ASN A 432 14.14 17.97 -1.59
C ASN A 432 14.42 16.48 -1.66
N ILE A 433 13.43 15.71 -2.10
CA ILE A 433 13.50 14.25 -2.22
C ILE A 433 13.22 13.87 -3.67
N VAL A 434 14.06 13.02 -4.25
CA VAL A 434 13.74 12.23 -5.45
C VAL A 434 13.47 10.81 -4.99
N ASP A 435 12.18 10.46 -4.95
CA ASP A 435 11.71 9.12 -4.61
C ASP A 435 11.68 8.28 -5.90
N ILE A 436 12.53 7.27 -5.95
CA ILE A 436 12.74 6.42 -7.13
C ILE A 436 11.62 5.37 -7.27
N ALA A 437 11.04 4.91 -6.15
CA ALA A 437 10.00 3.88 -6.11
C ALA A 437 8.58 4.49 -6.19
N GLY A 438 8.41 5.73 -5.74
CA GLY A 438 7.12 6.41 -5.63
C GLY A 438 6.25 5.85 -4.52
N GLU A 439 6.87 5.44 -3.41
CA GLU A 439 6.20 4.87 -2.24
C GLU A 439 5.86 5.92 -1.18
N HIS A 440 6.30 7.18 -1.35
CA HIS A 440 5.99 8.32 -0.47
C HIS A 440 6.45 8.21 1.00
N LYS A 441 7.28 7.21 1.29
CA LYS A 441 7.66 6.79 2.65
C LYS A 441 8.40 7.86 3.47
N ILE A 442 9.06 8.81 2.81
CA ILE A 442 9.93 9.81 3.45
C ILE A 442 9.48 11.27 3.22
N ASP A 443 8.28 11.47 2.67
CA ASP A 443 7.71 12.78 2.31
C ASP A 443 7.69 13.79 3.46
N CYS A 444 7.57 13.30 4.70
CA CYS A 444 7.61 14.12 5.91
C CYS A 444 8.88 14.98 6.02
N ILE A 445 10.02 14.56 5.47
CA ILE A 445 11.28 15.32 5.55
C ILE A 445 11.23 16.58 4.66
N ALA A 446 10.65 16.45 3.47
CA ALA A 446 10.43 17.57 2.58
C ALA A 446 9.35 18.52 3.15
N ASN A 447 8.25 17.95 3.64
CA ASN A 447 7.13 18.73 4.20
C ASN A 447 7.57 19.54 5.45
N ALA A 448 8.27 18.91 6.40
CA ALA A 448 8.77 19.57 7.61
C ALA A 448 9.69 20.77 7.31
N THR A 449 10.51 20.68 6.26
CA THR A 449 11.46 21.75 5.91
C THR A 449 10.90 22.74 4.87
N GLY A 450 9.73 22.49 4.28
CA GLY A 450 9.19 23.28 3.18
C GLY A 450 9.94 23.08 1.85
N GLY A 451 10.55 21.91 1.67
CA GLY A 451 11.05 21.43 0.39
C GLY A 451 9.96 20.71 -0.44
N LYS A 452 10.37 19.85 -1.37
CA LYS A 452 9.45 19.13 -2.28
C LYS A 452 9.92 17.70 -2.61
N VAL A 453 8.93 16.83 -2.82
CA VAL A 453 9.09 15.44 -3.25
C VAL A 453 8.91 15.34 -4.78
N TYR A 454 9.66 14.43 -5.40
CA TYR A 454 9.72 14.24 -6.84
C TYR A 454 9.75 12.75 -7.20
N ILE A 455 8.57 12.16 -7.43
CA ILE A 455 8.38 10.75 -7.84
C ILE A 455 9.09 10.49 -9.17
N ALA A 456 9.84 9.39 -9.27
CA ALA A 456 10.80 9.17 -10.35
C ALA A 456 10.80 7.74 -10.93
N GLN A 457 9.62 7.10 -10.93
CA GLN A 457 9.32 5.71 -11.34
C GLN A 457 9.66 5.30 -12.79
N SER A 458 10.28 6.16 -13.61
CA SER A 458 10.70 5.80 -14.97
C SER A 458 12.04 6.45 -15.32
N PRO A 459 12.89 5.85 -16.18
CA PRO A 459 14.15 6.47 -16.60
C PRO A 459 14.00 7.86 -17.23
N LYS A 460 12.87 8.12 -17.90
CA LYS A 460 12.55 9.43 -18.50
C LYS A 460 12.15 10.44 -17.43
N ASP A 461 11.30 10.04 -16.48
CA ASP A 461 10.88 10.91 -15.39
C ASP A 461 12.01 11.19 -14.42
N MET A 462 12.87 10.22 -14.11
CA MET A 462 13.98 10.41 -13.19
C MET A 462 14.90 11.58 -13.61
N ILE A 463 15.18 11.73 -14.92
CA ILE A 463 15.87 12.90 -15.49
C ILE A 463 15.07 14.19 -15.24
N LYS A 464 13.81 14.23 -15.68
CA LYS A 464 12.89 15.38 -15.59
C LYS A 464 12.67 15.85 -14.14
N GLN A 465 12.59 14.91 -13.20
CA GLN A 465 12.20 15.12 -11.81
C GLN A 465 13.40 15.56 -10.96
N MET A 466 14.59 14.99 -11.12
CA MET A 466 15.82 15.53 -10.51
C MET A 466 16.15 16.95 -11.02
N ASN A 467 15.95 17.21 -12.31
CA ASN A 467 16.12 18.56 -12.87
C ASN A 467 15.16 19.56 -12.19
N LYS A 468 13.91 19.20 -11.94
CA LYS A 468 12.99 20.02 -11.13
C LYS A 468 13.45 20.14 -9.67
N ALA A 469 13.95 19.08 -9.05
CA ALA A 469 14.41 19.06 -7.67
C ALA A 469 15.60 20.00 -7.41
N VAL A 470 16.49 20.17 -8.39
CA VAL A 470 17.56 21.17 -8.34
C VAL A 470 17.04 22.57 -8.73
N SER A 471 16.14 22.66 -9.71
CA SER A 471 15.64 23.96 -10.19
C SER A 471 14.71 24.67 -9.20
N SER A 472 13.93 23.94 -8.40
CA SER A 472 13.00 24.53 -7.42
C SER A 472 13.70 25.20 -6.24
N LEU A 473 14.92 24.76 -5.92
CA LEU A 473 15.81 25.40 -4.94
C LEU A 473 16.46 26.68 -5.50
N LYS A 474 16.21 27.04 -6.77
CA LYS A 474 16.77 28.21 -7.48
C LYS A 474 18.30 28.20 -7.64
N ILE A 475 18.95 27.09 -7.27
CA ILE A 475 20.41 26.89 -7.33
C ILE A 475 20.95 26.59 -8.73
N ASN A 476 20.16 26.78 -9.79
CA ASN A 476 20.48 26.41 -11.18
C ASN A 476 20.76 27.60 -12.12
N ARG A 477 20.94 28.82 -11.57
CA ARG A 477 21.25 30.03 -12.34
C ARG A 477 22.60 29.88 -13.06
N PRO A 478 22.68 29.99 -14.40
CA PRO A 478 23.96 29.99 -15.10
C PRO A 478 24.73 31.28 -14.80
N THR A 479 26.06 31.25 -14.78
CA THR A 479 26.86 32.48 -14.69
C THR A 479 26.63 33.33 -15.94
N CYS A 480 26.37 34.64 -15.78
CA CYS A 480 26.32 35.57 -16.89
C CYS A 480 27.70 35.63 -17.59
N GLN A 481 27.71 35.60 -18.92
CA GLN A 481 28.90 35.79 -19.75
C GLN A 481 29.35 37.26 -19.68
#